data_AF-A0AAE1C2U9-F1
#
_entry.id   AF-A0AAE1C2U9-F1
#
_cell.length_a   1.000
_cell.length_b   1.000
_cell.length_c   1.000
_cell.angle_alpha   90.00
_cell.angle_beta   90.00
_cell.angle_gamma   90.00
#
_symmetry.space_group_name_H-M   'P 1'
#
loop_
_entity.id
_entity.type
_entity.pdbx_description
1 polymer ?
#
loop_
_entity_poly.entity_id
_entity_poly.type
_entity_poly.pdbx_seq_one_letter_code
_entity_poly.pdbx_strand_id
1 'polypeptide(L)'
;MAGKHSAAHYLYKILTTPATASRFFASESTLWLAKLDRAKLESGPGELKWEASKSHGVFAHLYDADIEENAVTEVKELSRLDGQTWDDMLSDLEP
;
A
#
# COMPACT_ATOMS: atom_id res chain seq x y z
N MET A 1 8.31 5.57 -28.54
CA MET A 1 9.09 5.29 -27.31
C MET A 1 8.11 5.30 -26.15
N ALA A 2 7.93 4.17 -25.44
CA ALA A 2 7.06 4.12 -24.27
C ALA A 2 7.88 4.46 -23.00
N GLY A 3 7.36 5.33 -22.14
CA GLY A 3 7.98 5.62 -20.85
C GLY A 3 7.89 4.42 -19.92
N LYS A 4 8.98 4.07 -19.24
CA LYS A 4 8.96 3.05 -18.18
C LYS A 4 8.31 3.63 -16.93
N HIS A 5 6.99 3.54 -16.84
CA HIS A 5 6.27 3.77 -15.59
C HIS A 5 6.56 2.62 -14.64
N SER A 6 7.59 2.79 -13.80
CA SER A 6 7.89 1.86 -12.71
C SER A 6 6.81 1.99 -11.65
N ALA A 7 5.82 1.09 -11.66
CA ALA A 7 4.89 0.94 -10.55
C ALA A 7 5.67 0.38 -9.36
N ALA A 8 5.82 1.17 -8.29
CA ALA A 8 6.41 0.71 -7.05
C ALA A 8 5.34 -0.06 -6.26
N HIS A 9 5.38 -1.39 -6.31
CA HIS A 9 4.46 -2.26 -5.58
C HIS A 9 4.82 -2.32 -4.08
N TYR A 10 4.25 -1.38 -3.31
CA TYR A 10 4.40 -1.29 -1.85
C TYR A 10 3.55 -2.35 -1.15
N LEU A 11 4.20 -3.30 -0.47
CA LEU A 11 3.55 -4.53 0.03
C LEU A 11 3.47 -4.59 1.55
N TYR A 12 2.63 -3.68 2.07
CA TYR A 12 1.94 -3.78 3.36
C TYR A 12 2.83 -3.95 4.61
N LYS A 13 3.56 -2.88 4.95
CA LYS A 13 3.31 -2.31 6.30
C LYS A 13 2.16 -1.32 6.16
N ILE A 14 0.92 -1.80 6.24
CA ILE A 14 -0.31 -1.00 6.10
C ILE A 14 -0.31 0.22 7.03
N LEU A 15 0.09 0.03 8.29
CA LEU A 15 0.36 1.15 9.22
C LEU A 15 1.79 1.71 9.06
N THR A 16 2.14 1.97 7.80
CA THR A 16 2.61 3.29 7.34
C THR A 16 1.40 4.02 6.73
N THR A 17 0.29 4.02 7.46
CA THR A 17 -0.22 5.14 8.25
C THR A 17 -1.23 6.02 7.48
N PRO A 18 -2.24 6.55 8.18
CA PRO A 18 -3.20 7.51 7.60
C PRO A 18 -2.50 8.67 6.86
N ALA A 19 -1.34 9.11 7.38
CA ALA A 19 -0.47 10.12 6.78
C ALA A 19 0.07 9.80 5.37
N THR A 20 0.20 8.53 4.98
CA THR A 20 0.65 8.16 3.61
C THR A 20 -0.49 8.36 2.61
N ALA A 21 -1.72 7.96 2.97
CA ALA A 21 -2.90 8.25 2.19
C ALA A 21 -3.11 9.77 2.06
N SER A 22 -3.00 10.50 3.18
CA SER A 22 -3.05 11.97 3.21
C SER A 22 -1.92 12.67 2.47
N ARG A 23 -0.79 12.01 2.20
CA ARG A 23 0.36 12.59 1.49
C ARG A 23 0.35 12.34 -0.01
N PHE A 24 -0.05 11.14 -0.45
CA PHE A 24 0.06 10.72 -1.85
C PHE A 24 -1.28 10.66 -2.59
N PHE A 25 -2.41 10.57 -1.86
CA PHE A 25 -3.75 10.42 -2.41
C PHE A 25 -4.70 11.52 -1.88
N ALA A 26 -4.15 12.69 -1.52
CA ALA A 26 -4.86 13.82 -0.96
C ALA A 26 -5.95 14.42 -1.87
N SER A 27 -5.88 14.16 -3.17
CA SER A 27 -6.87 14.54 -4.19
C SER A 27 -8.02 13.54 -4.34
N GLU A 28 -7.84 12.28 -3.96
CA GLU A 28 -8.79 11.21 -4.28
C GLU A 28 -9.91 11.13 -3.24
N SER A 29 -11.18 11.03 -3.68
CA SER A 29 -12.33 10.80 -2.79
C SER A 29 -12.45 9.35 -2.33
N THR A 30 -11.87 8.42 -3.09
CA THR A 30 -12.07 6.98 -2.97
C THR A 30 -10.73 6.26 -3.13
N LEU A 31 -10.51 5.22 -2.33
CA LEU A 31 -9.34 4.34 -2.35
C LEU A 31 -9.75 2.88 -2.22
N TRP A 32 -8.95 1.98 -2.79
CA TRP A 32 -9.05 0.54 -2.55
C TRP A 32 -7.87 0.07 -1.70
N LEU A 33 -8.17 -0.48 -0.53
CA LEU A 33 -7.18 -1.07 0.39
C LEU A 33 -7.18 -2.59 0.19
N ALA A 34 -6.09 -3.15 -0.33
CA ALA A 34 -5.93 -4.59 -0.57
C ALA A 34 -5.15 -5.26 0.57
N LYS A 35 -5.74 -6.24 1.26
CA LYS A 35 -5.07 -7.05 2.29
C LYS A 35 -4.28 -8.18 1.63
N LEU A 36 -3.04 -8.39 2.08
CA LEU A 36 -2.03 -9.12 1.32
C LEU A 36 -1.39 -10.24 2.16
N ASP A 37 -1.30 -11.43 1.58
CA ASP A 37 -0.76 -12.65 2.18
C ASP A 37 0.77 -12.66 2.08
N ARG A 38 1.43 -12.26 3.17
CA ARG A 38 2.89 -12.24 3.28
C ARG A 38 3.53 -13.58 2.91
N ALA A 39 2.96 -14.72 3.30
CA ALA A 39 3.58 -16.02 3.07
C ALA A 39 3.59 -16.40 1.58
N LYS A 40 2.54 -16.01 0.84
CA LYS A 40 2.51 -16.16 -0.63
C LYS A 40 3.52 -15.23 -1.30
N LEU A 41 3.64 -13.98 -0.85
CA LEU A 41 4.64 -13.04 -1.38
C LEU A 41 6.08 -13.52 -1.14
N GLU A 42 6.37 -14.08 0.04
CA GLU A 42 7.69 -14.64 0.38
C GLU A 42 7.99 -15.99 -0.29
N SER A 43 6.98 -16.67 -0.85
CA SER A 43 7.14 -17.88 -1.68
C SER A 43 6.98 -17.63 -3.18
N GLY A 44 6.73 -16.39 -3.58
CA GLY A 44 6.48 -15.99 -4.97
C GLY A 44 7.76 -15.82 -5.80
N PRO A 45 7.64 -15.32 -7.05
CA PRO A 45 8.77 -15.16 -7.96
C PRO A 45 9.68 -13.96 -7.67
N GLY A 46 9.32 -13.07 -6.74
CA GLY A 46 10.06 -11.84 -6.41
C GLY A 46 10.61 -11.80 -5.00
N GLU A 47 11.36 -10.76 -4.67
CA GLU A 47 12.05 -10.63 -3.38
C GLU A 47 11.42 -9.55 -2.48
N LEU A 48 10.74 -9.98 -1.39
CA LEU A 48 10.14 -9.09 -0.40
C LEU A 48 11.18 -8.59 0.62
N LYS A 49 11.54 -7.31 0.55
CA LYS A 49 12.51 -6.66 1.45
C LYS A 49 11.85 -5.68 2.42
N TRP A 50 12.40 -5.60 3.63
CA TRP A 50 12.01 -4.63 4.66
C TRP A 50 13.10 -3.57 4.80
N GLU A 51 12.89 -2.39 4.21
CA GLU A 51 13.92 -1.37 4.02
C GLU A 51 13.59 -0.06 4.74
N ALA A 52 14.61 0.59 5.29
CA ALA A 52 14.46 1.89 5.94
C ALA A 52 14.24 3.00 4.89
N SER A 53 13.13 3.74 5.00
CA SER A 53 12.88 4.86 4.10
C SER A 53 13.62 6.12 4.56
N LYS A 54 14.09 6.92 3.60
CA LYS A 54 14.94 8.10 3.82
C LYS A 54 14.35 9.16 4.77
N SER A 55 13.02 9.18 4.94
CA SER A 55 12.35 10.11 5.85
C SER A 55 11.88 9.47 7.17
N HIS A 56 11.26 8.30 7.14
CA HIS A 56 10.66 7.67 8.32
C HIS A 56 10.63 6.14 8.23
N GLY A 57 10.85 5.43 9.34
CA GLY A 57 10.46 4.02 9.51
C GLY A 57 11.05 3.00 8.54
N VAL A 58 10.44 1.81 8.51
CA VAL A 58 10.79 0.67 7.66
C VAL A 58 9.54 0.25 6.90
N PHE A 59 9.67 0.11 5.59
CA PHE A 59 8.62 -0.24 4.63
C PHE A 59 8.91 -1.60 3.98
N ALA A 60 7.87 -2.27 3.49
CA ALA A 60 7.99 -3.50 2.73
C ALA A 60 7.90 -3.22 1.22
N HIS A 61 8.92 -3.63 0.47
CA HIS A 61 9.04 -3.50 -0.98
C HIS A 61 9.15 -4.89 -1.62
N LEU A 62 8.42 -5.15 -2.70
CA LEU A 62 8.68 -6.32 -3.56
C LEU A 62 9.53 -5.89 -4.76
N TYR A 63 10.58 -6.66 -5.02
CA TYR A 63 11.43 -6.50 -6.19
C TYR A 63 11.21 -7.64 -7.18
N ASP A 64 11.36 -7.31 -8.46
CA ASP A 64 11.40 -8.24 -9.60
C ASP A 64 10.14 -9.12 -9.83
N ALA A 65 9.01 -8.78 -9.19
CA ALA A 65 7.70 -9.37 -9.45
C ALA A 65 6.54 -8.37 -9.24
N ASP A 66 5.38 -8.72 -9.80
CA ASP A 66 4.10 -8.05 -9.56
C ASP A 66 3.29 -8.74 -8.44
N ILE A 67 2.21 -8.11 -7.99
CA ILE A 67 1.27 -8.71 -7.03
C ILE A 67 0.36 -9.71 -7.77
N GLU A 68 0.52 -11.00 -7.51
CA GLU A 68 -0.42 -12.02 -7.98
C GLU A 68 -1.77 -11.93 -7.25
N GLU A 69 -2.88 -12.16 -7.96
CA GLU A 69 -4.24 -12.14 -7.39
C GLU A 69 -4.39 -13.11 -6.21
N ASN A 70 -3.72 -14.26 -6.25
CA ASN A 70 -3.73 -15.26 -5.17
C ASN A 70 -3.14 -14.75 -3.82
N ALA A 71 -2.31 -13.71 -3.87
CA ALA A 71 -1.72 -13.05 -2.71
C ALA A 71 -2.65 -11.99 -2.11
N VAL A 72 -3.68 -11.56 -2.83
CA VAL A 72 -4.73 -10.70 -2.29
C VAL A 72 -5.72 -11.57 -1.49
N THR A 73 -6.06 -11.12 -0.29
CA THR A 73 -6.94 -11.84 0.66
C THR A 73 -8.20 -11.07 1.02
N GLU A 74 -8.19 -9.76 0.83
CA GLU A 74 -9.33 -8.85 1.01
C GLU A 74 -9.11 -7.64 0.09
N VAL A 75 -10.17 -7.04 -0.44
CA VAL A 75 -10.12 -5.69 -1.02
C VAL A 75 -11.28 -4.91 -0.46
N LYS A 76 -10.98 -3.76 0.15
CA LYS A 76 -11.96 -2.88 0.78
C LYS A 76 -11.95 -1.52 0.09
N GLU A 77 -13.08 -1.14 -0.49
CA GLU A 77 -13.29 0.23 -0.93
C GLU A 77 -13.54 1.15 0.27
N LEU A 78 -12.90 2.31 0.26
CA LEU A 78 -12.99 3.35 1.27
C LEU A 78 -13.27 4.67 0.54
N SER A 79 -14.40 5.31 0.83
CA SER A 79 -14.70 6.66 0.34
C SER A 79 -14.85 7.62 1.52
N ARG A 80 -14.18 8.77 1.44
CA ARG A 80 -14.23 9.83 2.46
C ARG A 80 -15.21 10.94 2.08
N LEU A 81 -15.65 11.70 3.07
CA LEU A 81 -16.53 12.86 2.87
C LEU A 81 -15.75 14.10 2.42
N ASP A 82 -16.43 15.05 1.77
CA ASP A 82 -15.85 16.35 1.42
C ASP A 82 -15.32 17.07 2.67
N GLY A 83 -14.04 17.49 2.60
CA GLY A 83 -13.35 18.13 3.71
C GLY A 83 -12.74 17.19 4.76
N GLN A 84 -13.05 15.89 4.74
CA GLN A 84 -12.39 14.88 5.58
C GLN A 84 -10.99 14.56 5.02
N THR A 85 -9.99 14.36 5.86
CA THR A 85 -8.68 13.84 5.42
C THR A 85 -8.66 12.31 5.46
N TRP A 86 -7.69 11.70 4.77
CA TRP A 86 -7.41 10.29 4.98
C TRP A 86 -6.76 10.03 6.35
N ASP A 87 -6.32 11.07 7.08
CA ASP A 87 -5.80 10.93 8.44
C ASP A 87 -6.95 10.58 9.39
N ASP A 88 -8.00 11.42 9.36
CA ASP A 88 -9.22 11.28 10.17
C ASP A 88 -10.03 10.00 9.85
N MET A 89 -9.92 9.46 8.63
CA MET A 89 -10.69 8.28 8.21
C MET A 89 -10.00 6.96 8.56
N LEU A 90 -8.67 6.93 8.57
CA LEU A 90 -7.90 5.69 8.68
C LEU A 90 -7.26 5.49 10.06
N SER A 91 -7.39 6.46 10.98
CA SER A 91 -6.92 6.37 12.38
C SER A 91 -7.48 5.17 13.13
N ASP A 92 -8.74 4.81 12.83
CA ASP A 92 -9.55 3.86 13.59
C ASP A 92 -9.55 2.45 12.97
N LEU A 93 -8.73 2.22 11.93
CA LEU A 93 -8.55 0.89 11.32
C LEU A 93 -7.54 0.05 12.11
N GLU A 94 -8.06 -0.84 12.95
CA GLU A 94 -7.24 -1.91 13.54
C GLU A 94 -6.69 -2.88 12.47
N PRO A 95 -5.48 -3.45 12.66
CA PRO A 95 -4.72 -4.18 11.62
C PRO A 95 -5.18 -5.63 11.31
#